data_AF-A0AAJ1QCD9-F1
#
_entry.id   AF-A0AAJ1QCD9-F1
#
_cell.length_a   1.000
_cell.length_b   1.000
_cell.length_c   1.000
_cell.angle_alpha   90.00
_cell.angle_beta   90.00
_cell.angle_gamma   90.00
#
_symmetry.space_group_name_H-M   'P 1'
#
loop_
_entity.id
_entity.type
_entity.pdbx_description
1 polymer ?
#
loop_
_entity_poly.entity_id
_entity_poly.type
_entity_poly.pdbx_seq_one_letter_code
_entity_poly.pdbx_strand_id
1 'polypeptide(L)'
;MEKKPFYNCHTHTFTIDHVPNRFGKKLLPFLYKIITIRVIKWYYLHFTMKNEQCRKMVHTLNKIRYAFIDFLKWTVVLQWLNVLVCFIFRWIFGIIIHLVRVDFIFSRTTREAIRRFKSLGRYSLYCKQYKIFDLLVKTYEPGTRFVVLAMDMDYMDAGKPKISYLEQLDDLRNLKKNHPETLLPFLFLDPRRIAETRFLQGHQNYEIYSKHLLQSGDFDGIKLYPALGYYPFDKELISMYLFAQENAIPIMTHCVAGTVYYRGKKKEEWNAHPILKYPKRKDQHAYIPLPQTGNVDFTTNFTHPLNYHCLLNKELLSEYLGYEADLSQLKICIAHFGGDDQWERYMQDSWNNYNKMINHEEREAYLKRKRPLNHGNQRTIWWNASWLSVIYDLMVTYENVYADISYVLFNEKMYPLLKFILQDPKVKHRVLFGTDYYMVSQKNTEKELYHNLRGYLGESLFELISYHNPKTYLSTKWKVY
;
A
#
# COMPACT_ATOMS: atom_id res chain seq x y z
N MET A 1 -8.89 -29.71 20.50
CA MET A 1 -7.74 -29.11 19.78
C MET A 1 -7.84 -27.61 19.93
N GLU A 2 -6.78 -26.99 20.43
CA GLU A 2 -6.71 -25.52 20.55
C GLU A 2 -6.70 -24.91 19.14
N LYS A 3 -7.55 -23.90 18.91
CA LYS A 3 -7.73 -23.31 17.58
C LYS A 3 -6.51 -22.45 17.23
N LYS A 4 -5.83 -22.75 16.11
CA LYS A 4 -4.66 -22.00 15.65
C LYS A 4 -5.05 -20.53 15.37
N PRO A 5 -4.32 -19.53 15.89
CA PRO A 5 -4.62 -18.12 15.63
C PRO A 5 -4.26 -17.74 14.18
N PHE A 6 -5.14 -17.06 13.45
CA PHE A 6 -4.81 -16.51 12.14
C PHE A 6 -4.02 -15.21 12.26
N TYR A 7 -3.21 -14.89 11.25
CA TYR A 7 -2.46 -13.65 11.12
C TYR A 7 -2.90 -12.93 9.86
N ASN A 8 -3.35 -11.69 10.02
CA ASN A 8 -3.44 -10.73 8.92
C ASN A 8 -2.17 -9.86 8.96
N CYS A 9 -1.24 -10.11 8.05
CA CYS A 9 0.09 -9.51 8.04
C CYS A 9 0.13 -8.09 7.48
N HIS A 10 -0.99 -7.52 7.01
CA HIS A 10 -0.96 -6.20 6.38
C HIS A 10 -2.24 -5.44 6.67
N THR A 11 -2.19 -4.54 7.65
CA THR A 11 -3.29 -3.64 7.98
C THR A 11 -2.77 -2.26 8.41
N HIS A 12 -3.64 -1.27 8.43
CA HIS A 12 -3.39 0.10 8.80
C HIS A 12 -4.51 0.62 9.71
N THR A 13 -4.14 1.40 10.71
CA THR A 13 -5.06 2.03 11.66
C THR A 13 -4.95 3.55 11.68
N PHE A 14 -4.09 4.14 10.84
CA PHE A 14 -3.91 5.59 10.79
C PHE A 14 -5.21 6.27 10.36
N THR A 15 -5.56 7.34 11.05
CA THR A 15 -6.74 8.17 10.77
C THR A 15 -6.42 9.31 9.81
N ILE A 16 -7.47 10.02 9.38
CA ILE A 16 -7.37 11.23 8.56
C ILE A 16 -6.48 12.34 9.17
N ASP A 17 -6.29 12.35 10.49
CA ASP A 17 -5.49 13.38 11.17
C ASP A 17 -3.98 13.14 11.01
N HIS A 18 -3.57 11.92 10.65
CA HIS A 18 -2.19 11.59 10.28
C HIS A 18 -1.88 11.88 8.80
N VAL A 19 -2.90 12.26 8.01
CA VAL A 19 -2.75 12.56 6.59
C VAL A 19 -2.53 14.07 6.41
N PRO A 20 -1.48 14.49 5.68
CA PRO A 20 -1.21 15.91 5.43
C PRO A 20 -2.36 16.67 4.77
N ASN A 21 -2.56 17.92 5.16
CA ASN A 21 -3.74 18.68 4.74
C ASN A 21 -3.82 18.92 3.21
N ARG A 22 -2.67 18.97 2.52
CA ARG A 22 -2.59 19.15 1.06
C ARG A 22 -2.39 17.83 0.32
N PHE A 23 -2.80 16.70 0.90
CA PHE A 23 -2.75 15.38 0.26
C PHE A 23 -3.39 15.34 -1.14
N GLY A 24 -4.50 16.07 -1.32
CA GLY A 24 -5.23 16.20 -2.59
C GLY A 24 -4.68 17.23 -3.58
N LYS A 25 -3.58 17.94 -3.26
CA LYS A 25 -3.04 19.07 -4.03
C LYS A 25 -2.88 18.81 -5.52
N LYS A 26 -2.44 17.59 -5.86
CA LYS A 26 -2.18 17.17 -7.24
C LYS A 26 -3.30 16.31 -7.85
N LEU A 27 -4.22 15.81 -7.02
CA LEU A 27 -5.36 15.02 -7.47
C LEU A 27 -6.53 15.91 -7.95
N LEU A 28 -6.67 17.11 -7.37
CA LEU A 28 -7.65 18.12 -7.76
C LEU A 28 -6.98 19.50 -7.86
N PRO A 29 -6.15 19.77 -8.88
CA PRO A 29 -5.28 20.94 -8.95
C PRO A 29 -5.99 22.29 -8.88
N PHE A 30 -7.27 22.37 -9.26
CA PHE A 30 -8.07 23.60 -9.16
C PHE A 30 -8.87 23.70 -7.85
N LEU A 31 -9.21 22.57 -7.23
CA LEU A 31 -10.07 22.53 -6.05
C LEU A 31 -9.31 22.28 -4.74
N TYR A 32 -8.04 21.88 -4.77
CA TYR A 32 -7.32 21.46 -3.55
C TYR A 32 -7.16 22.56 -2.49
N LYS A 33 -7.22 23.84 -2.89
CA LYS A 33 -7.21 24.96 -1.95
C LYS A 33 -8.49 25.01 -1.11
N ILE A 34 -9.59 24.47 -1.65
CA ILE A 34 -10.91 24.42 -1.02
C ILE A 34 -11.17 23.02 -0.43
N ILE A 35 -10.94 21.96 -1.20
CA ILE A 35 -11.12 20.55 -0.80
C ILE A 35 -9.84 20.04 -0.14
N THR A 36 -9.61 20.52 1.08
CA THR A 36 -8.53 20.03 1.95
C THR A 36 -8.99 18.82 2.77
N ILE A 37 -8.06 18.05 3.34
CA ILE A 37 -8.38 16.94 4.24
C ILE A 37 -9.25 17.41 5.41
N ARG A 38 -8.99 18.60 5.95
CA ARG A 38 -9.79 19.21 7.02
C ARG A 38 -11.23 19.51 6.59
N VAL A 39 -11.43 20.02 5.36
CA VAL A 39 -12.77 20.29 4.82
C VAL A 39 -13.54 18.99 4.59
N ILE A 40 -12.87 17.94 4.10
CA ILE A 40 -13.47 16.60 3.98
C ILE A 40 -13.90 16.09 5.36
N LYS A 41 -13.02 16.16 6.37
CA LYS A 41 -13.36 15.75 7.73
C LYS A 41 -14.56 16.54 8.29
N TRP A 42 -14.57 17.86 8.13
CA TRP A 42 -15.68 18.71 8.55
C TRP A 42 -17.00 18.30 7.88
N TYR A 43 -16.98 18.08 6.57
CA TYR A 43 -18.14 17.61 5.81
C TYR A 43 -18.65 16.27 6.37
N TYR A 44 -17.76 15.30 6.60
CA TYR A 44 -18.17 13.99 7.10
C TYR A 44 -18.73 14.04 8.53
N LEU A 45 -18.21 14.91 9.41
CA LEU A 45 -18.70 15.07 10.78
C LEU A 45 -20.08 15.76 10.86
N HIS A 46 -20.36 16.70 9.97
CA HIS A 46 -21.57 17.54 10.07
C HIS A 46 -22.68 17.13 9.10
N PHE A 47 -22.35 16.58 7.93
CA PHE A 47 -23.30 16.36 6.85
C PHE A 47 -23.50 14.88 6.46
N THR A 48 -23.11 13.94 7.33
CA THR A 48 -23.41 12.52 7.13
C THR A 48 -24.51 12.04 8.08
N MET A 49 -25.24 10.98 7.69
CA MET A 49 -26.38 10.45 8.46
C MET A 49 -26.04 9.97 9.88
N LYS A 50 -24.75 9.87 10.23
CA LYS A 50 -24.32 9.59 11.60
C LYS A 50 -24.56 10.78 12.54
N ASN A 51 -24.61 12.01 12.03
CA ASN A 51 -25.02 13.18 12.81
C ASN A 51 -26.56 13.24 12.88
N GLU A 52 -27.09 13.27 14.10
CA GLU A 52 -28.54 13.27 14.35
C GLU A 52 -29.23 14.52 13.79
N GLN A 53 -28.61 15.69 13.90
CA GLN A 53 -29.16 16.94 13.35
C GLN A 53 -29.22 16.89 11.83
N CYS A 54 -28.18 16.36 11.18
CA CYS A 54 -28.17 16.16 9.73
C CYS A 54 -29.26 15.16 9.32
N ARG A 55 -29.45 14.06 10.07
CA ARG A 55 -30.51 13.08 9.79
C ARG A 55 -31.90 13.71 9.88
N LYS A 56 -32.16 14.52 10.92
CA LYS A 56 -33.43 15.25 11.11
C LYS A 56 -33.64 16.26 9.98
N MET A 57 -32.60 17.01 9.60
CA MET A 57 -32.65 17.97 8.50
C MET A 57 -32.93 17.28 7.16
N VAL A 58 -32.20 16.22 6.81
CA VAL A 58 -32.40 15.44 5.58
C VAL A 58 -33.78 14.81 5.54
N HIS A 59 -34.26 14.27 6.66
CA HIS A 59 -35.62 13.75 6.76
C HIS A 59 -36.68 14.84 6.52
N THR A 60 -36.49 16.02 7.10
CA THR A 60 -37.37 17.19 6.90
C THR A 60 -37.36 17.64 5.44
N LEU A 61 -36.19 17.78 4.83
CA LEU A 61 -36.05 18.12 3.40
C LEU A 61 -36.69 17.07 2.50
N ASN A 62 -36.52 15.79 2.80
CA ASN A 62 -37.20 14.72 2.06
C ASN A 62 -38.72 14.79 2.22
N LYS A 63 -39.23 15.07 3.44
CA LYS A 63 -40.67 15.26 3.67
C LYS A 63 -41.23 16.42 2.85
N ILE A 64 -40.54 17.56 2.82
CA ILE A 64 -40.89 18.71 1.98
C ILE A 64 -40.84 18.33 0.50
N ARG A 65 -39.79 17.62 0.07
CA ARG A 65 -39.63 17.16 -1.32
C ARG A 65 -40.77 16.25 -1.75
N TYR A 66 -41.13 15.26 -0.93
CA TYR A 66 -42.22 14.35 -1.24
C TYR A 66 -43.57 15.07 -1.24
N ALA A 67 -43.83 15.96 -0.28
CA ALA A 67 -45.03 16.80 -0.28
C ALA A 67 -45.12 17.68 -1.54
N PHE A 68 -43.99 18.24 -2.00
CA PHE A 68 -43.93 19.02 -3.24
C PHE A 68 -44.14 18.15 -4.49
N ILE A 69 -43.55 16.96 -4.55
CA ILE A 69 -43.77 16.00 -5.64
C ILE A 69 -45.24 15.57 -5.69
N ASP A 70 -45.87 15.33 -4.53
CA ASP A 70 -47.27 14.93 -4.45
C ASP A 70 -48.20 16.09 -4.85
N PHE A 71 -47.88 17.33 -4.47
CA PHE A 71 -48.56 18.53 -4.98
C PHE A 71 -48.46 18.64 -6.50
N LEU A 72 -47.29 18.39 -7.09
CA LEU A 72 -47.11 18.44 -8.54
C LEU A 72 -47.85 17.33 -9.28
N LYS A 73 -48.13 16.19 -8.63
CA LYS A 73 -48.95 15.10 -9.19
C LYS A 73 -50.45 15.35 -9.09
N TRP A 74 -50.86 16.41 -8.38
CA TRP A 74 -52.26 16.71 -8.12
C TRP A 74 -53.03 17.10 -9.39
N THR A 75 -52.33 17.59 -10.42
CA THR A 75 -52.90 17.82 -11.74
C THR A 75 -51.97 17.31 -12.85
N VAL A 76 -52.54 16.84 -13.95
CA VAL A 76 -51.80 16.39 -15.14
C VAL A 76 -50.88 17.50 -15.67
N VAL A 77 -51.32 18.76 -15.62
CA VAL A 77 -50.56 19.93 -16.09
C VAL A 77 -49.29 20.16 -15.26
N LEU A 78 -49.39 20.15 -13.93
CA LEU A 78 -48.24 20.36 -13.04
C LEU A 78 -47.22 19.22 -13.13
N GLN A 79 -47.71 17.99 -13.33
CA GLN A 79 -46.86 16.83 -13.51
C GLN A 79 -46.04 16.94 -14.80
N TRP A 80 -46.68 17.30 -15.92
CA TRP A 80 -45.97 17.52 -17.19
C TRP A 80 -45.00 18.70 -17.12
N LEU A 81 -45.36 19.79 -16.45
CA LEU A 81 -44.46 20.93 -16.24
C LEU A 81 -43.21 20.53 -15.45
N ASN A 82 -43.36 19.73 -14.38
CA ASN A 82 -42.22 19.23 -13.61
C ASN A 82 -41.31 18.31 -14.44
N VAL A 83 -41.88 17.43 -15.25
CA VAL A 83 -41.12 16.58 -16.17
C VAL A 83 -40.32 17.42 -17.16
N LEU A 84 -40.94 18.46 -17.73
CA LEU A 84 -40.29 19.39 -18.65
C LEU A 84 -39.16 20.19 -17.98
N VAL A 85 -39.39 20.74 -16.79
CA VAL A 85 -38.37 21.47 -16.02
C VAL A 85 -37.21 20.55 -15.67
N CYS A 86 -37.48 19.33 -15.20
CA CYS A 86 -36.45 18.34 -14.89
C CYS A 86 -35.66 17.92 -16.15
N PHE A 87 -36.34 17.80 -17.30
CA PHE A 87 -35.70 17.53 -18.58
C PHE A 87 -34.79 18.68 -19.00
N ILE A 88 -35.27 19.93 -18.97
CA ILE A 88 -34.49 21.13 -19.29
C ILE A 88 -33.27 21.25 -18.35
N PHE A 89 -33.46 21.06 -17.04
CA PHE A 89 -32.35 21.09 -16.08
C PHE A 89 -31.31 20.00 -16.38
N ARG A 90 -31.74 18.75 -16.64
CA ARG A 90 -30.83 17.66 -17.00
C ARG A 90 -30.09 17.95 -18.32
N TRP A 91 -30.78 18.53 -19.28
CA TRP A 91 -30.24 18.87 -20.59
C TRP A 91 -29.21 20.02 -20.49
N ILE A 92 -29.55 21.12 -19.81
CA ILE A 92 -28.63 22.23 -19.52
C ILE A 92 -27.42 21.73 -18.72
N PHE A 93 -27.64 20.92 -17.70
CA PHE A 93 -26.55 20.36 -16.89
C PHE A 93 -25.65 19.44 -17.72
N GLY A 94 -26.22 18.63 -18.64
CA GLY A 94 -25.48 17.83 -19.60
C GLY A 94 -24.63 18.68 -20.54
N ILE A 95 -25.18 19.79 -21.05
CA ILE A 95 -24.46 20.75 -21.89
C ILE A 95 -23.32 21.41 -21.12
N ILE A 96 -23.54 21.82 -19.86
CA ILE A 96 -22.50 22.39 -19.00
C ILE A 96 -21.38 21.36 -18.75
N ILE A 97 -21.71 20.10 -18.49
CA ILE A 97 -20.72 19.03 -18.32
C ILE A 97 -19.87 18.83 -19.59
N HIS A 98 -20.51 18.84 -20.77
CA HIS A 98 -19.81 18.71 -22.04
C HIS A 98 -18.96 19.94 -22.38
N LEU A 99 -19.44 21.16 -22.11
CA LEU A 99 -18.73 22.41 -22.36
C LEU A 99 -17.50 22.58 -21.45
N VAL A 100 -17.56 22.11 -20.21
CA VAL A 100 -16.46 22.29 -19.23
C VAL A 100 -15.31 21.29 -19.44
N ARG A 101 -15.33 20.43 -20.48
CA ARG A 101 -14.30 19.37 -20.71
C ARG A 101 -13.98 18.62 -19.40
N VAL A 102 -15.03 18.13 -18.75
CA VAL A 102 -14.98 17.43 -17.46
C VAL A 102 -14.38 16.02 -17.59
N ASP A 103 -13.83 15.64 -18.74
CA ASP A 103 -13.09 14.39 -18.94
C ASP A 103 -11.95 14.20 -17.92
N PHE A 104 -11.37 15.32 -17.43
CA PHE A 104 -10.36 15.31 -16.36
C PHE A 104 -10.94 14.96 -14.97
N ILE A 105 -12.15 15.42 -14.65
CA ILE A 105 -12.85 15.10 -13.39
C ILE A 105 -13.41 13.67 -13.44
N PHE A 106 -13.74 13.17 -14.63
CA PHE A 106 -14.19 11.80 -14.87
C PHE A 106 -13.07 10.83 -15.26
N SER A 107 -11.80 11.23 -15.23
CA SER A 107 -10.69 10.31 -15.45
C SER A 107 -10.73 9.17 -14.42
N ARG A 108 -10.22 7.99 -14.79
CA ARG A 108 -10.17 6.82 -13.88
C ARG A 108 -9.42 7.17 -12.60
N THR A 109 -8.32 7.89 -12.71
CA THR A 109 -7.48 8.34 -11.58
C THR A 109 -8.22 9.29 -10.65
N THR A 110 -8.97 10.27 -11.17
CA THR A 110 -9.77 11.19 -10.36
C THR A 110 -10.93 10.46 -9.66
N ARG A 111 -11.62 9.54 -10.34
CA ARG A 111 -12.70 8.73 -9.73
C ARG A 111 -12.18 7.83 -8.60
N GLU A 112 -11.03 7.21 -8.78
CA GLU A 112 -10.38 6.40 -7.74
C GLU A 112 -9.92 7.26 -6.56
N ALA A 113 -9.33 8.43 -6.82
CA ALA A 113 -8.98 9.39 -5.77
C ALA A 113 -10.20 9.82 -4.95
N ILE A 114 -11.33 10.13 -5.60
CA ILE A 114 -12.58 10.51 -4.92
C ILE A 114 -13.10 9.36 -4.04
N ARG A 115 -13.12 8.11 -4.54
CA ARG A 115 -13.52 6.95 -3.72
C ARG A 115 -12.62 6.79 -2.48
N ARG A 116 -11.32 7.07 -2.61
CA ARG A 116 -10.37 7.05 -1.50
C ARG A 116 -10.64 8.15 -0.49
N PHE A 117 -10.87 9.38 -0.95
CA PHE A 117 -11.30 10.47 -0.07
C PHE A 117 -12.61 10.16 0.64
N LYS A 118 -13.58 9.53 -0.04
CA LYS A 118 -14.83 9.09 0.60
C LYS A 118 -14.58 8.04 1.68
N SER A 119 -13.65 7.13 1.46
CA SER A 119 -13.31 6.07 2.42
C SER A 119 -12.54 6.64 3.61
N LEU A 120 -11.48 7.43 3.38
CA LEU A 120 -10.80 8.20 4.43
C LEU A 120 -11.78 9.09 5.20
N GLY A 121 -12.74 9.71 4.52
CA GLY A 121 -13.84 10.47 5.14
C GLY A 121 -14.80 9.59 5.96
N ARG A 122 -15.18 8.41 5.47
CA ARG A 122 -16.02 7.45 6.21
C ARG A 122 -15.32 6.98 7.49
N TYR A 123 -14.02 6.73 7.43
CA TYR A 123 -13.21 6.37 8.59
C TYR A 123 -12.71 7.57 9.39
N SER A 124 -12.84 8.81 8.88
CA SER A 124 -12.55 10.04 9.64
C SER A 124 -13.46 10.23 10.85
N LEU A 125 -14.60 9.54 10.87
CA LEU A 125 -15.51 9.44 12.01
C LEU A 125 -14.87 8.66 13.18
N TYR A 126 -13.89 7.81 12.90
CA TYR A 126 -13.04 7.15 13.90
C TYR A 126 -11.80 8.01 14.12
N CYS A 127 -11.92 8.99 15.01
CA CYS A 127 -10.86 9.98 15.26
C CYS A 127 -9.55 9.42 15.85
N LYS A 128 -9.53 8.16 16.30
CA LYS A 128 -8.40 7.53 17.00
C LYS A 128 -8.09 6.14 16.43
N GLN A 129 -6.81 5.76 16.42
CA GLN A 129 -6.34 4.49 15.86
C GLN A 129 -7.01 3.27 16.52
N TYR A 130 -7.17 3.27 17.84
CA TYR A 130 -7.79 2.16 18.57
C TYR A 130 -9.21 1.84 18.09
N LYS A 131 -10.01 2.85 17.69
CA LYS A 131 -11.38 2.60 17.23
C LYS A 131 -11.42 1.87 15.89
N ILE A 132 -10.44 2.16 15.02
CA ILE A 132 -10.29 1.48 13.74
C ILE A 132 -9.82 0.04 13.97
N PHE A 133 -8.91 -0.14 14.92
CA PHE A 133 -8.43 -1.45 15.34
C PHE A 133 -9.53 -2.32 15.97
N ASP A 134 -10.32 -1.77 16.89
CA ASP A 134 -11.46 -2.49 17.51
C ASP A 134 -12.45 -2.99 16.46
N LEU A 135 -12.71 -2.19 15.43
CA LEU A 135 -13.60 -2.57 14.34
C LEU A 135 -12.99 -3.71 13.49
N LEU A 136 -11.69 -3.64 13.23
CA LEU A 136 -10.96 -4.69 12.53
C LEU A 136 -11.01 -6.01 13.31
N VAL A 137 -10.65 -6.00 14.60
CA VAL A 137 -10.66 -7.20 15.46
C VAL A 137 -12.05 -7.84 15.50
N LYS A 138 -13.12 -7.02 15.62
CA LYS A 138 -14.51 -7.50 15.63
C LYS A 138 -14.97 -8.13 14.31
N THR A 139 -14.25 -7.90 13.21
CA THR A 139 -14.59 -8.46 11.90
C THR A 139 -14.06 -9.89 11.72
N TYR A 140 -13.06 -10.27 12.51
CA TYR A 140 -12.39 -11.57 12.43
C TYR A 140 -12.78 -12.50 13.57
N GLU A 141 -12.39 -13.76 13.43
CA GLU A 141 -12.57 -14.76 14.47
C GLU A 141 -11.68 -14.46 15.71
N PRO A 142 -12.15 -14.80 16.93
CA PRO A 142 -11.35 -14.63 18.15
C PRO A 142 -9.98 -15.30 18.04
N GLY A 143 -8.95 -14.63 18.57
CA GLY A 143 -7.56 -15.10 18.51
C GLY A 143 -6.79 -14.68 17.26
N THR A 144 -7.43 -14.08 16.26
CA THR A 144 -6.72 -13.51 15.10
C THR A 144 -5.75 -12.41 15.53
N ARG A 145 -4.53 -12.40 14.99
CA ARG A 145 -3.47 -11.42 15.21
C ARG A 145 -3.30 -10.53 13.98
N PHE A 146 -2.92 -9.27 14.19
CA PHE A 146 -2.88 -8.26 13.13
C PHE A 146 -1.57 -7.52 13.13
N VAL A 147 -0.88 -7.57 12.00
CA VAL A 147 0.26 -6.68 11.75
C VAL A 147 -0.28 -5.32 11.34
N VAL A 148 -0.03 -4.31 12.18
CA VAL A 148 -0.48 -2.94 11.97
C VAL A 148 0.70 -2.07 11.57
N LEU A 149 0.63 -1.51 10.37
CA LEU A 149 1.73 -0.79 9.75
C LEU A 149 1.58 0.71 10.02
N ALA A 150 2.51 1.29 10.77
CA ALA A 150 2.61 2.73 10.95
C ALA A 150 2.92 3.41 9.60
N MET A 151 2.64 4.72 9.49
CA MET A 151 2.81 5.46 8.23
C MET A 151 3.35 6.85 8.51
N ASP A 152 4.62 7.08 8.18
CA ASP A 152 5.22 8.41 8.27
C ASP A 152 4.92 9.22 7.01
N MET A 153 4.00 10.17 7.12
CA MET A 153 3.65 11.08 6.01
C MET A 153 4.29 12.47 6.15
N ASP A 154 5.16 12.70 7.14
CA ASP A 154 5.72 14.02 7.42
C ASP A 154 6.59 14.55 6.26
N TYR A 155 7.27 13.65 5.55
CA TYR A 155 8.21 13.99 4.47
C TYR A 155 7.63 13.88 3.05
N MET A 156 6.31 13.66 2.89
CA MET A 156 5.72 13.45 1.57
C MET A 156 5.49 14.74 0.75
N ASP A 157 5.97 15.90 1.23
CA ASP A 157 5.80 17.24 0.65
C ASP A 157 4.34 17.62 0.33
N ALA A 158 3.43 17.25 1.24
CA ALA A 158 1.98 17.53 1.16
C ALA A 158 1.49 18.46 2.28
N GLY A 159 2.40 19.23 2.90
CA GLY A 159 2.15 19.96 4.14
C GLY A 159 2.30 19.06 5.38
N LYS A 160 2.03 19.61 6.56
CA LYS A 160 2.12 18.86 7.83
C LYS A 160 0.78 18.16 8.14
N PRO A 161 0.80 16.92 8.66
CA PRO A 161 -0.39 16.31 9.24
C PRO A 161 -0.81 17.03 10.52
N LYS A 162 -2.00 16.71 11.05
CA LYS A 162 -2.48 17.28 12.32
C LYS A 162 -1.80 16.59 13.51
N ILE A 163 -1.65 15.27 13.42
CA ILE A 163 -0.93 14.43 14.39
C ILE A 163 0.38 14.02 13.71
N SER A 164 1.51 14.27 14.38
CA SER A 164 2.83 13.90 13.86
C SER A 164 3.02 12.37 13.83
N TYR A 165 3.99 11.89 13.05
CA TYR A 165 4.31 10.46 13.03
C TYR A 165 4.78 9.95 14.41
N LEU A 166 5.53 10.74 15.18
CA LEU A 166 5.99 10.30 16.51
C LEU A 166 4.82 10.15 17.50
N GLU A 167 3.84 11.05 17.47
CA GLU A 167 2.59 10.90 18.23
C GLU A 167 1.80 9.66 17.77
N GLN A 168 1.76 9.38 16.46
CA GLN A 168 1.15 8.16 15.93
C GLN A 168 1.82 6.90 16.50
N LEU A 169 3.15 6.93 16.59
CA LEU A 169 3.97 5.82 17.09
C LEU A 169 3.70 5.57 18.57
N ASP A 170 3.59 6.62 19.38
CA ASP A 170 3.22 6.53 20.78
C ASP A 170 1.79 5.98 20.98
N ASP A 171 0.84 6.41 20.16
CA ASP A 171 -0.53 5.88 20.15
C ASP A 171 -0.54 4.36 19.84
N LEU A 172 0.25 3.91 18.87
CA LEU A 172 0.38 2.49 18.54
C LEU A 172 1.04 1.69 19.66
N ARG A 173 2.08 2.24 20.31
CA ARG A 173 2.71 1.62 21.47
C ARG A 173 1.73 1.46 22.64
N ASN A 174 0.93 2.48 22.92
CA ASN A 174 -0.12 2.39 23.94
C ASN A 174 -1.19 1.36 23.57
N LEU A 175 -1.55 1.26 22.29
CA LEU A 175 -2.46 0.25 21.80
C LEU A 175 -1.88 -1.17 21.96
N LYS A 176 -0.57 -1.35 21.70
CA LYS A 176 0.13 -2.64 21.89
C LYS A 176 0.04 -3.10 23.33
N LYS A 177 0.29 -2.21 24.29
CA LYS A 177 0.20 -2.53 25.73
C LYS A 177 -1.18 -3.06 26.13
N ASN A 178 -2.25 -2.54 25.51
CA ASN A 178 -3.62 -3.00 25.76
C ASN A 178 -4.00 -4.27 24.98
N HIS A 179 -3.25 -4.63 23.93
CA HIS A 179 -3.53 -5.77 23.06
C HIS A 179 -2.23 -6.55 22.69
N PRO A 180 -1.44 -7.02 23.67
CA PRO A 180 -0.08 -7.51 23.45
C PRO A 180 0.00 -8.72 22.50
N GLU A 181 -1.02 -9.59 22.55
CA GLU A 181 -1.09 -10.81 21.75
C GLU A 181 -1.78 -10.61 20.38
N THR A 182 -2.58 -9.56 20.24
CA THR A 182 -3.45 -9.36 19.06
C THR A 182 -2.92 -8.29 18.11
N LEU A 183 -2.29 -7.23 18.62
CA LEU A 183 -1.69 -6.17 17.82
C LEU A 183 -0.19 -6.44 17.65
N LEU A 184 0.29 -6.47 16.41
CA LEU A 184 1.70 -6.62 16.05
C LEU A 184 2.19 -5.38 15.27
N PRO A 185 2.52 -4.25 15.91
CA PRO A 185 2.76 -3.02 15.20
C PRO A 185 4.15 -3.00 14.54
N PHE A 186 4.23 -2.49 13.32
CA PHE A 186 5.49 -2.25 12.62
C PHE A 186 5.75 -0.75 12.56
N LEU A 187 6.94 -0.33 13.02
CA LEU A 187 7.37 1.08 12.96
C LEU A 187 7.80 1.45 11.55
N PHE A 188 7.63 2.69 11.14
CA PHE A 188 8.00 3.15 9.81
C PHE A 188 9.44 3.67 9.76
N LEU A 189 10.24 3.29 8.78
CA LEU A 189 11.55 3.92 8.54
C LEU A 189 11.48 4.84 7.31
N ASP A 190 11.71 6.13 7.54
CA ASP A 190 11.98 7.11 6.49
C ASP A 190 13.46 7.54 6.58
N PRO A 191 14.25 7.42 5.50
CA PRO A 191 15.66 7.79 5.54
C PRO A 191 15.88 9.26 5.93
N ARG A 192 14.93 10.15 5.60
CA ARG A 192 15.03 11.58 5.92
C ARG A 192 14.90 11.84 7.42
N ARG A 193 14.10 11.05 8.14
CA ARG A 193 13.96 11.15 9.60
C ARG A 193 15.23 10.70 10.31
N ILE A 194 15.81 9.60 9.85
CA ILE A 194 17.11 9.12 10.34
C ILE A 194 18.16 10.20 10.12
N ALA A 195 18.24 10.72 8.89
CA ALA A 195 19.17 11.76 8.51
C ALA A 195 19.05 13.04 9.35
N GLU A 196 17.84 13.53 9.59
CA GLU A 196 17.56 14.76 10.34
C GLU A 196 17.91 14.64 11.83
N THR A 197 17.80 13.44 12.40
CA THR A 197 18.00 13.20 13.84
C THR A 197 19.34 12.55 14.18
N ARG A 198 20.21 12.30 13.19
CA ARG A 198 21.45 11.52 13.36
C ARG A 198 22.42 12.06 14.41
N PHE A 199 22.42 13.38 14.63
CA PHE A 199 23.32 14.07 15.57
C PHE A 199 22.70 14.24 16.97
N LEU A 200 21.43 13.87 17.14
CA LEU A 200 20.76 13.92 18.44
C LEU A 200 21.19 12.72 19.30
N GLN A 201 20.96 12.81 20.61
CA GLN A 201 21.35 11.77 21.56
C GLN A 201 20.13 11.05 22.14
N GLY A 202 20.33 9.81 22.60
CA GLY A 202 19.28 9.01 23.22
C GLY A 202 18.06 8.83 22.31
N HIS A 203 16.86 8.90 22.89
CA HIS A 203 15.60 8.72 22.17
C HIS A 203 15.22 9.88 21.24
N GLN A 204 16.00 10.97 21.21
CA GLN A 204 15.83 12.01 20.19
C GLN A 204 16.44 11.60 18.85
N ASN A 205 17.41 10.68 18.84
CA ASN A 205 17.92 10.06 17.62
C ASN A 205 16.95 8.96 17.18
N TYR A 206 16.39 9.10 15.98
CA TYR A 206 15.34 8.19 15.53
C TYR A 206 15.83 6.76 15.30
N GLU A 207 17.08 6.58 14.87
CA GLU A 207 17.67 5.26 14.69
C GLU A 207 17.81 4.54 16.03
N ILE A 208 18.38 5.23 17.03
CA ILE A 208 18.55 4.70 18.40
C ILE A 208 17.19 4.37 19.01
N TYR A 209 16.21 5.27 18.88
CA TYR A 209 14.86 5.06 19.40
C TYR A 209 14.17 3.87 18.72
N SER A 210 14.29 3.75 17.40
CA SER A 210 13.71 2.63 16.65
C SER A 210 14.31 1.29 17.05
N LYS A 211 15.64 1.22 17.25
CA LYS A 211 16.32 0.01 17.76
C LYS A 211 15.79 -0.37 19.15
N HIS A 212 15.67 0.60 20.06
CA HIS A 212 15.11 0.38 21.40
C HIS A 212 13.67 -0.15 21.36
N LEU A 213 12.80 0.43 20.53
CA LEU A 213 11.41 0.00 20.37
C LEU A 213 11.28 -1.43 19.83
N LEU A 214 12.18 -1.85 18.95
CA LEU A 214 12.22 -3.23 18.43
C LEU A 214 12.76 -4.21 19.48
N GLN A 215 13.82 -3.86 20.21
CA GLN A 215 14.43 -4.71 21.23
C GLN A 215 13.52 -4.95 22.44
N SER A 216 12.75 -3.93 22.83
CA SER A 216 11.81 -4.02 23.96
C SER A 216 10.54 -4.82 23.63
N GLY A 217 10.29 -5.12 22.35
CA GLY A 217 9.04 -5.77 21.90
C GLY A 217 7.83 -4.82 21.86
N ASP A 218 8.05 -3.51 21.99
CA ASP A 218 7.00 -2.50 21.76
C ASP A 218 6.56 -2.49 20.28
N PHE A 219 7.47 -2.85 19.38
CA PHE A 219 7.22 -3.02 17.95
C PHE A 219 7.77 -4.36 17.44
N ASP A 220 7.02 -5.00 16.54
CA ASP A 220 7.26 -6.36 16.06
C ASP A 220 8.00 -6.42 14.71
N GLY A 221 8.19 -5.26 14.06
CA GLY A 221 8.85 -5.20 12.77
C GLY A 221 8.96 -3.79 12.20
N ILE A 222 9.44 -3.73 10.96
CA ILE A 222 9.76 -2.49 10.26
C ILE A 222 8.88 -2.34 9.02
N LYS A 223 8.42 -1.12 8.76
CA LYS A 223 7.65 -0.72 7.60
C LYS A 223 8.45 0.26 6.73
N LEU A 224 8.42 0.02 5.42
CA LEU A 224 8.92 0.92 4.38
C LEU A 224 7.81 1.28 3.40
N TYR A 225 7.92 2.45 2.79
CA TYR A 225 7.04 2.94 1.72
C TYR A 225 7.83 3.83 0.74
N PRO A 226 8.63 3.24 -0.18
CA PRO A 226 9.51 3.96 -1.09
C PRO A 226 8.81 5.01 -1.98
N ALA A 227 7.53 4.81 -2.30
CA ALA A 227 6.73 5.78 -3.06
C ALA A 227 6.63 7.17 -2.39
N LEU A 228 7.01 7.32 -1.11
CA LEU A 228 7.16 8.61 -0.42
C LEU A 228 8.44 9.38 -0.80
N GLY A 229 9.22 8.89 -1.75
CA GLY A 229 10.26 9.65 -2.43
C GLY A 229 11.68 9.26 -2.04
N TYR A 230 11.94 7.96 -1.85
CA TYR A 230 13.26 7.41 -1.57
C TYR A 230 13.39 6.00 -2.15
N TYR A 231 14.60 5.55 -2.46
CA TYR A 231 14.84 4.17 -2.90
C TYR A 231 14.99 3.23 -1.70
N PRO A 232 14.62 1.94 -1.81
CA PRO A 232 14.77 1.00 -0.69
C PRO A 232 16.23 0.75 -0.29
N PHE A 233 17.20 1.06 -1.15
CA PHE A 233 18.65 1.00 -0.89
C PHE A 233 19.26 2.35 -0.48
N ASP A 234 18.46 3.30 -0.01
CA ASP A 234 18.96 4.57 0.52
C ASP A 234 20.00 4.34 1.64
N LYS A 235 21.12 5.08 1.58
CA LYS A 235 22.29 4.88 2.46
C LYS A 235 21.95 5.04 3.94
N GLU A 236 20.98 5.88 4.27
CA GLU A 236 20.54 6.14 5.64
C GLU A 236 19.77 4.94 6.24
N LEU A 237 19.31 3.99 5.43
CA LEU A 237 18.58 2.79 5.89
C LEU A 237 19.52 1.62 6.21
N ILE A 238 20.77 1.64 5.73
CA ILE A 238 21.67 0.47 5.77
C ILE A 238 21.97 0.02 7.20
N SER A 239 22.23 0.95 8.13
CA SER A 239 22.46 0.60 9.55
C SER A 239 21.26 -0.13 10.17
N MET A 240 20.04 0.32 9.88
CA MET A 240 18.82 -0.34 10.36
C MET A 240 18.59 -1.70 9.70
N TYR A 241 18.96 -1.87 8.42
CA TYR A 241 18.88 -3.18 7.76
C TYR A 241 19.87 -4.19 8.28
N LEU A 242 21.12 -3.78 8.56
CA LEU A 242 22.11 -4.65 9.18
C LEU A 242 21.62 -5.12 10.55
N PHE A 243 21.10 -4.20 11.36
CA PHE A 243 20.47 -4.51 12.64
C PHE A 243 19.27 -5.47 12.49
N ALA A 244 18.41 -5.23 11.50
CA ALA A 244 17.25 -6.08 11.24
C ALA A 244 17.64 -7.49 10.78
N GLN A 245 18.62 -7.61 9.88
CA GLN A 245 19.16 -8.88 9.41
C GLN A 245 19.81 -9.67 10.56
N GLU A 246 20.65 -9.00 11.35
CA GLU A 246 21.32 -9.62 12.51
C GLU A 246 20.31 -10.20 13.50
N ASN A 247 19.16 -9.56 13.68
CA ASN A 247 18.15 -9.95 14.67
C ASN A 247 16.93 -10.67 14.05
N ALA A 248 16.98 -10.99 12.75
CA ALA A 248 15.91 -11.60 11.97
C ALA A 248 14.55 -10.84 12.05
N ILE A 249 14.61 -9.50 12.18
CA ILE A 249 13.45 -8.62 12.28
C ILE A 249 12.75 -8.54 10.92
N PRO A 250 11.43 -8.78 10.85
CA PRO A 250 10.69 -8.67 9.61
C PRO A 250 10.59 -7.23 9.13
N ILE A 251 10.86 -7.02 7.84
CA ILE A 251 10.61 -5.77 7.12
C ILE A 251 9.45 -5.99 6.16
N MET A 252 8.50 -5.07 6.12
CA MET A 252 7.46 -5.02 5.10
C MET A 252 7.60 -3.75 4.28
N THR A 253 7.52 -3.85 2.96
CA THR A 253 7.67 -2.71 2.05
C THR A 253 6.56 -2.67 1.02
N HIS A 254 5.93 -1.52 0.82
CA HIS A 254 4.92 -1.36 -0.24
C HIS A 254 5.59 -1.37 -1.63
N CYS A 255 5.13 -2.27 -2.50
CA CYS A 255 5.64 -2.43 -3.87
C CYS A 255 4.47 -2.46 -4.87
N VAL A 256 3.78 -1.32 -5.00
CA VAL A 256 2.63 -1.14 -5.89
C VAL A 256 2.59 0.28 -6.45
N ALA A 257 1.99 0.45 -7.62
CA ALA A 257 1.57 1.76 -8.12
C ALA A 257 0.37 2.28 -7.31
N GLY A 258 0.66 2.92 -6.16
CA GLY A 258 -0.35 3.41 -5.21
C GLY A 258 -0.72 4.89 -5.39
N THR A 259 -1.70 5.37 -4.61
CA THR A 259 -2.08 6.79 -4.58
C THR A 259 -1.47 7.59 -3.44
N VAL A 260 -0.91 6.93 -2.44
CA VAL A 260 -0.09 7.56 -1.41
C VAL A 260 1.33 7.58 -1.97
N TYR A 261 1.85 8.77 -2.26
CA TYR A 261 3.16 8.96 -2.87
C TYR A 261 3.64 10.40 -2.66
N TYR A 262 4.94 10.64 -2.87
CA TYR A 262 5.58 11.95 -2.74
C TYR A 262 4.91 13.02 -3.62
N ARG A 263 4.54 14.16 -3.01
CA ARG A 263 3.81 15.26 -3.66
C ARG A 263 4.70 16.41 -4.12
N GLY A 264 6.00 16.34 -3.84
CA GLY A 264 6.96 17.38 -4.18
C GLY A 264 7.46 17.33 -5.62
N LYS A 265 8.31 18.28 -5.98
CA LYS A 265 8.90 18.29 -7.33
C LYS A 265 9.86 17.11 -7.49
N LYS A 266 9.88 16.53 -8.70
CA LYS A 266 10.90 15.56 -9.08
C LYS A 266 12.27 16.25 -9.05
N LYS A 267 13.25 15.62 -8.44
CA LYS A 267 14.64 16.11 -8.40
C LYS A 267 15.40 15.70 -9.65
N GLU A 268 16.48 16.39 -9.97
CA GLU A 268 17.25 16.14 -11.20
C GLU A 268 17.94 14.77 -11.17
N GLU A 269 18.47 14.38 -10.02
CA GLU A 269 19.09 13.07 -9.78
C GLU A 269 18.11 11.90 -9.96
N TRP A 270 16.80 12.15 -9.99
CA TRP A 270 15.77 11.13 -10.23
C TRP A 270 15.48 10.89 -11.72
N ASN A 271 16.22 11.53 -12.62
CA ASN A 271 16.09 11.32 -14.07
C ASN A 271 16.83 10.07 -14.58
N ALA A 272 17.63 9.42 -13.73
CA ALA A 272 18.27 8.15 -14.03
C ALA A 272 18.28 7.23 -12.79
N HIS A 273 18.33 5.92 -13.01
CA HIS A 273 18.47 4.97 -11.93
C HIS A 273 19.87 5.06 -11.31
N PRO A 274 20.02 5.08 -9.98
CA PRO A 274 21.33 5.27 -9.33
C PRO A 274 22.27 4.05 -9.35
N ILE A 275 21.85 2.90 -9.90
CA ILE A 275 22.56 1.61 -9.78
C ILE A 275 22.48 0.87 -11.11
N LEU A 276 21.26 0.62 -11.59
CA LEU A 276 21.05 -0.19 -12.79
C LEU A 276 21.51 0.53 -14.05
N LYS A 277 22.40 -0.14 -14.78
CA LYS A 277 22.95 0.28 -16.07
C LYS A 277 22.38 -0.59 -17.20
N TYR A 278 22.45 -0.09 -18.43
CA TYR A 278 22.10 -0.84 -19.63
C TYR A 278 23.12 -0.59 -20.75
N PRO A 279 23.33 -1.57 -21.65
CA PRO A 279 24.22 -1.39 -22.80
C PRO A 279 23.58 -0.40 -23.78
N LYS A 280 24.17 0.79 -23.92
CA LYS A 280 23.72 1.83 -24.85
C LYS A 280 24.34 1.65 -26.24
N ARG A 281 25.61 1.21 -26.29
CA ARG A 281 26.37 0.84 -27.50
C ARG A 281 27.31 -0.33 -27.16
N LYS A 282 27.95 -0.92 -28.18
CA LYS A 282 29.07 -1.86 -27.99
C LYS A 282 30.09 -1.13 -27.09
N ASP A 283 30.32 -1.65 -25.90
CA ASP A 283 31.28 -1.15 -24.89
C ASP A 283 30.90 0.13 -24.10
N GLN A 284 29.67 0.63 -24.23
CA GLN A 284 29.19 1.77 -23.41
C GLN A 284 27.95 1.40 -22.60
N HIS A 285 28.06 1.57 -21.28
CA HIS A 285 26.96 1.43 -20.34
C HIS A 285 26.47 2.80 -19.88
N ALA A 286 25.16 2.96 -19.76
CA ALA A 286 24.53 4.15 -19.19
C ALA A 286 23.51 3.74 -18.13
N TYR A 287 23.25 4.61 -17.16
CA TYR A 287 22.17 4.39 -16.20
C TYR A 287 20.81 4.38 -16.90
N ILE A 288 19.88 3.56 -16.41
CA ILE A 288 18.52 3.50 -16.98
C ILE A 288 17.88 4.88 -16.88
N PRO A 289 17.45 5.50 -18.00
CA PRO A 289 16.78 6.79 -17.96
C PRO A 289 15.38 6.63 -17.39
N LEU A 290 14.95 7.57 -16.55
CA LEU A 290 13.65 7.59 -15.88
C LEU A 290 12.91 8.87 -16.26
N PRO A 291 12.28 8.94 -17.45
CA PRO A 291 11.80 10.19 -18.04
C PRO A 291 10.49 10.71 -17.43
N GLN A 292 9.80 9.93 -16.58
CA GLN A 292 8.50 10.33 -16.05
C GLN A 292 8.62 11.62 -15.24
N THR A 293 7.65 12.54 -15.41
CA THR A 293 7.65 13.86 -14.75
C THR A 293 6.49 14.03 -13.76
N GLY A 294 5.36 13.35 -14.00
CA GLY A 294 4.20 13.36 -13.10
C GLY A 294 4.51 12.67 -11.78
N ASN A 295 4.04 13.23 -10.66
CA ASN A 295 4.26 12.67 -9.32
C ASN A 295 3.83 11.21 -9.20
N VAL A 296 2.65 10.87 -9.72
CA VAL A 296 2.14 9.50 -9.66
C VAL A 296 3.01 8.55 -10.47
N ASP A 297 3.60 9.03 -11.58
CA ASP A 297 4.36 8.20 -12.50
C ASP A 297 5.80 8.00 -12.03
N PHE A 298 6.52 9.09 -11.68
CA PHE A 298 7.93 8.95 -11.29
C PHE A 298 8.10 8.28 -9.92
N THR A 299 7.10 8.37 -9.04
CA THR A 299 7.20 7.71 -7.73
C THR A 299 7.11 6.19 -7.82
N THR A 300 6.55 5.65 -8.92
CA THR A 300 6.60 4.20 -9.18
C THR A 300 8.03 3.69 -9.40
N ASN A 301 8.96 4.56 -9.82
CA ASN A 301 10.37 4.21 -9.96
C ASN A 301 10.99 3.81 -8.62
N PHE A 302 10.56 4.40 -7.49
CA PHE A 302 11.06 4.03 -6.16
C PHE A 302 10.53 2.68 -5.68
N THR A 303 9.29 2.34 -6.05
CA THR A 303 8.65 1.09 -5.66
C THR A 303 8.90 -0.05 -6.64
N HIS A 304 9.61 0.18 -7.74
CA HIS A 304 9.87 -0.85 -8.73
C HIS A 304 10.64 -2.04 -8.09
N PRO A 305 10.22 -3.30 -8.31
CA PRO A 305 10.76 -4.44 -7.57
C PRO A 305 12.25 -4.72 -7.83
N LEU A 306 12.78 -4.34 -9.00
CA LEU A 306 14.24 -4.43 -9.26
C LEU A 306 15.08 -3.64 -8.25
N ASN A 307 14.53 -2.62 -7.59
CA ASN A 307 15.26 -1.92 -6.54
C ASN A 307 15.59 -2.84 -5.35
N TYR A 308 14.77 -3.85 -5.08
CA TYR A 308 15.09 -4.84 -4.05
C TYR A 308 16.17 -5.82 -4.51
N HIS A 309 16.33 -6.07 -5.81
CA HIS A 309 17.51 -6.77 -6.30
C HIS A 309 18.77 -5.95 -6.05
N CYS A 310 18.73 -4.64 -6.30
CA CYS A 310 19.85 -3.75 -5.97
C CYS A 310 20.18 -3.73 -4.46
N LEU A 311 19.17 -3.88 -3.59
CA LEU A 311 19.35 -3.97 -2.15
C LEU A 311 19.95 -5.32 -1.71
N LEU A 312 19.46 -6.43 -2.26
CA LEU A 312 19.78 -7.77 -1.76
C LEU A 312 20.98 -8.41 -2.47
N ASN A 313 21.36 -7.94 -3.66
CA ASN A 313 22.56 -8.39 -4.34
C ASN A 313 23.79 -7.69 -3.76
N LYS A 314 24.70 -8.48 -3.19
CA LYS A 314 25.92 -8.02 -2.53
C LYS A 314 26.77 -7.12 -3.43
N GLU A 315 26.97 -7.52 -4.68
CA GLU A 315 27.83 -6.80 -5.62
C GLU A 315 27.25 -5.42 -5.97
N LEU A 316 25.98 -5.37 -6.36
CA LEU A 316 25.27 -4.14 -6.70
C LEU A 316 25.20 -3.17 -5.52
N LEU A 317 24.88 -3.68 -4.33
CA LEU A 317 24.82 -2.86 -3.12
C LEU A 317 26.20 -2.32 -2.75
N SER A 318 27.22 -3.18 -2.74
CA SER A 318 28.58 -2.79 -2.34
C SER A 318 29.18 -1.76 -3.31
N GLU A 319 28.97 -1.93 -4.63
CA GLU A 319 29.38 -0.94 -5.65
C GLU A 319 28.72 0.43 -5.39
N TYR A 320 27.43 0.44 -5.07
CA TYR A 320 26.68 1.67 -4.80
C TYR A 320 27.11 2.37 -3.50
N LEU A 321 27.40 1.60 -2.46
CA LEU A 321 27.80 2.13 -1.16
C LEU A 321 29.26 2.58 -1.13
N GLY A 322 30.13 1.94 -1.91
CA GLY A 322 31.58 2.15 -1.90
C GLY A 322 32.30 1.36 -0.80
N TYR A 323 31.61 0.45 -0.13
CA TYR A 323 32.13 -0.48 0.87
C TYR A 323 31.35 -1.79 0.82
N GLU A 324 31.93 -2.87 1.33
CA GLU A 324 31.30 -4.19 1.34
C GLU A 324 30.06 -4.18 2.25
N ALA A 325 28.91 -4.55 1.68
CA ALA A 325 27.67 -4.74 2.41
C ALA A 325 26.87 -5.91 1.82
N ASP A 326 26.43 -6.82 2.68
CA ASP A 326 25.63 -7.99 2.29
C ASP A 326 24.31 -8.01 3.07
N LEU A 327 23.22 -7.76 2.34
CA LEU A 327 21.86 -7.83 2.85
C LEU A 327 21.07 -8.98 2.21
N SER A 328 21.74 -9.99 1.64
CA SER A 328 21.11 -11.13 0.96
C SER A 328 20.23 -11.98 1.88
N GLN A 329 20.44 -11.89 3.20
CA GLN A 329 19.67 -12.59 4.22
C GLN A 329 18.58 -11.73 4.86
N LEU A 330 18.39 -10.50 4.40
CA LEU A 330 17.41 -9.58 4.96
C LEU A 330 15.99 -10.16 4.82
N LYS A 331 15.28 -10.23 5.95
CA LYS A 331 13.89 -10.72 5.97
C LYS A 331 12.93 -9.64 5.53
N ILE A 332 12.50 -9.70 4.27
CA ILE A 332 11.71 -8.62 3.65
C ILE A 332 10.48 -9.16 2.93
N CYS A 333 9.30 -8.58 3.20
CA CYS A 333 8.05 -8.82 2.51
C CYS A 333 7.77 -7.68 1.53
N ILE A 334 7.78 -8.00 0.24
CA ILE A 334 7.42 -7.12 -0.87
C ILE A 334 5.90 -7.17 -1.03
N ALA A 335 5.21 -6.25 -0.35
CA ALA A 335 3.76 -6.25 -0.22
C ALA A 335 3.04 -6.09 -1.56
N HIS A 336 1.82 -6.60 -1.62
CA HIS A 336 0.90 -6.64 -2.77
C HIS A 336 1.32 -7.54 -3.93
N PHE A 337 2.50 -8.16 -3.86
CA PHE A 337 3.02 -8.99 -4.94
C PHE A 337 2.95 -8.28 -6.32
N GLY A 338 3.18 -6.96 -6.31
CA GLY A 338 3.14 -6.08 -7.49
C GLY A 338 1.82 -5.32 -7.71
N GLY A 339 0.71 -5.76 -7.11
CA GLY A 339 -0.63 -5.20 -7.36
C GLY A 339 -1.40 -5.95 -8.46
N ASP A 340 -2.72 -5.77 -8.48
CA ASP A 340 -3.62 -6.50 -9.39
C ASP A 340 -3.37 -6.20 -10.87
N ASP A 341 -2.97 -4.97 -11.18
CA ASP A 341 -2.59 -4.55 -12.53
C ASP A 341 -1.36 -5.30 -13.06
N GLN A 342 -0.41 -5.62 -12.19
CA GLN A 342 0.81 -6.34 -12.56
C GLN A 342 0.55 -7.84 -12.76
N TRP A 343 -0.41 -8.41 -12.04
CA TRP A 343 -0.88 -9.77 -12.26
C TRP A 343 -1.66 -9.87 -13.57
N GLU A 344 -2.52 -8.90 -13.86
CA GLU A 344 -3.21 -8.82 -15.15
C GLU A 344 -2.22 -8.67 -16.31
N ARG A 345 -1.20 -7.83 -16.16
CA ARG A 345 -0.11 -7.69 -17.13
C ARG A 345 0.63 -9.01 -17.38
N TYR A 346 0.91 -9.78 -16.33
CA TYR A 346 1.50 -11.11 -16.45
C TYR A 346 0.60 -12.03 -17.28
N MET A 347 -0.69 -12.10 -16.94
CA MET A 347 -1.66 -12.97 -17.63
C MET A 347 -1.88 -12.61 -19.09
N GLN A 348 -1.76 -11.32 -19.44
CA GLN A 348 -1.94 -10.84 -20.81
C GLN A 348 -0.69 -11.04 -21.69
N ASP A 349 0.51 -11.17 -21.10
CA ASP A 349 1.75 -11.34 -21.85
C ASP A 349 2.01 -12.80 -22.21
N SER A 350 1.58 -13.18 -23.41
CA SER A 350 1.79 -14.52 -23.96
C SER A 350 3.08 -14.67 -24.78
N TRP A 351 3.98 -13.69 -24.79
CA TRP A 351 5.12 -13.67 -25.73
C TRP A 351 6.46 -13.66 -25.01
N ASN A 352 6.64 -12.79 -24.02
CA ASN A 352 7.95 -12.55 -23.45
C ASN A 352 8.33 -13.59 -22.38
N ASN A 353 9.53 -14.15 -22.50
CA ASN A 353 10.01 -15.19 -21.58
C ASN A 353 10.09 -14.72 -20.13
N TYR A 354 10.43 -13.44 -19.88
CA TYR A 354 10.50 -12.89 -18.53
C TYR A 354 9.13 -12.76 -17.83
N ASN A 355 8.02 -12.92 -18.56
CA ASN A 355 6.65 -12.97 -18.01
C ASN A 355 6.01 -14.36 -18.15
N LYS A 356 6.83 -15.43 -18.21
CA LYS A 356 6.37 -16.83 -18.28
C LYS A 356 7.08 -17.74 -17.28
N MET A 357 7.66 -17.14 -16.25
CA MET A 357 8.59 -17.83 -15.35
C MET A 357 7.89 -18.58 -14.21
N ILE A 358 6.62 -18.29 -13.91
CA ILE A 358 5.88 -18.96 -12.83
C ILE A 358 5.51 -20.37 -13.29
N ASN A 359 6.14 -21.37 -12.69
CA ASN A 359 5.94 -22.79 -12.99
C ASN A 359 6.34 -23.66 -11.78
N HIS A 360 6.10 -24.96 -11.81
CA HIS A 360 6.40 -25.89 -10.71
C HIS A 360 7.69 -26.71 -10.92
N GLU A 361 8.61 -26.26 -11.78
CA GLU A 361 9.91 -26.88 -11.95
C GLU A 361 10.76 -26.74 -10.68
N GLU A 362 11.75 -27.62 -10.54
CA GLU A 362 12.71 -27.58 -9.43
C GLU A 362 13.51 -26.28 -9.40
N ARG A 363 13.84 -25.80 -8.19
CA ARG A 363 14.60 -24.54 -7.99
C ARG A 363 15.87 -24.51 -8.84
N GLU A 364 16.64 -25.60 -8.85
CA GLU A 364 17.89 -25.69 -9.60
C GLU A 364 17.70 -25.57 -11.12
N ALA A 365 16.61 -26.10 -11.66
CA ALA A 365 16.28 -25.96 -13.07
C ALA A 365 15.87 -24.51 -13.39
N TYR A 366 15.06 -23.90 -12.53
CA TYR A 366 14.64 -22.51 -12.65
C TYR A 366 15.83 -21.54 -12.65
N LEU A 367 16.78 -21.70 -11.71
CA LEU A 367 17.93 -20.81 -11.55
C LEU A 367 18.86 -20.80 -12.78
N LYS A 368 18.87 -21.87 -13.58
CA LYS A 368 19.63 -21.99 -14.84
C LYS A 368 18.99 -21.25 -16.02
N ARG A 369 17.72 -20.85 -15.93
CA ARG A 369 17.02 -20.13 -17.00
C ARG A 369 17.47 -18.69 -17.11
N LYS A 370 17.22 -18.10 -18.29
CA LYS A 370 17.19 -16.65 -18.47
C LYS A 370 15.89 -16.10 -17.89
N ARG A 371 16.01 -15.37 -16.79
CA ARG A 371 14.95 -14.89 -15.89
C ARG A 371 15.11 -13.39 -15.61
N PRO A 372 14.09 -12.70 -15.05
CA PRO A 372 14.13 -11.24 -14.88
C PRO A 372 15.43 -10.71 -14.28
N LEU A 373 15.93 -11.30 -13.19
CA LEU A 373 17.11 -10.78 -12.50
C LEU A 373 18.42 -10.97 -13.29
N ASN A 374 18.52 -11.96 -14.19
CA ASN A 374 19.73 -12.24 -14.98
C ASN A 374 19.58 -11.97 -16.50
N HIS A 375 18.54 -11.24 -16.94
CA HIS A 375 18.16 -11.11 -18.36
C HIS A 375 19.23 -10.46 -19.28
N GLY A 376 20.31 -9.90 -18.74
CA GLY A 376 21.40 -9.26 -19.49
C GLY A 376 21.09 -7.85 -20.01
N ASN A 377 19.81 -7.43 -19.99
CA ASN A 377 19.40 -6.06 -20.24
C ASN A 377 18.35 -5.63 -19.20
N GLN A 378 18.80 -4.99 -18.13
CA GLN A 378 17.94 -4.55 -17.02
C GLN A 378 16.95 -3.46 -17.44
N ARG A 379 17.26 -2.66 -18.47
CA ARG A 379 16.31 -1.69 -19.02
C ARG A 379 15.10 -2.38 -19.63
N THR A 380 15.28 -3.50 -20.33
CA THR A 380 14.15 -4.28 -20.86
C THR A 380 13.25 -4.76 -19.72
N ILE A 381 13.82 -5.30 -18.65
CA ILE A 381 13.06 -5.80 -17.51
C ILE A 381 12.33 -4.67 -16.79
N TRP A 382 13.01 -3.56 -16.53
CA TRP A 382 12.43 -2.38 -15.89
C TRP A 382 11.16 -1.87 -16.58
N TRP A 383 11.14 -1.83 -17.92
CA TRP A 383 9.98 -1.29 -18.64
C TRP A 383 8.94 -2.34 -19.00
N ASN A 384 9.35 -3.59 -19.22
CA ASN A 384 8.50 -4.57 -19.88
C ASN A 384 8.05 -5.74 -18.98
N ALA A 385 8.84 -6.12 -17.98
CA ALA A 385 8.47 -7.20 -17.09
C ALA A 385 7.32 -6.78 -16.16
N SER A 386 6.40 -7.69 -15.91
CA SER A 386 5.41 -7.56 -14.84
C SER A 386 6.14 -7.57 -13.51
N TRP A 387 5.68 -6.74 -12.57
CA TRP A 387 6.28 -6.74 -11.23
C TRP A 387 6.09 -8.07 -10.52
N LEU A 388 4.98 -8.78 -10.79
CA LEU A 388 4.76 -10.15 -10.33
C LEU A 388 5.93 -11.06 -10.71
N SER A 389 6.39 -11.04 -11.96
CA SER A 389 7.50 -11.88 -12.40
C SER A 389 8.83 -11.52 -11.74
N VAL A 390 9.10 -10.22 -11.55
CA VAL A 390 10.32 -9.78 -10.87
C VAL A 390 10.29 -10.19 -9.39
N ILE A 391 9.16 -10.01 -8.71
CA ILE A 391 9.00 -10.38 -7.29
C ILE A 391 9.08 -11.89 -7.11
N TYR A 392 8.46 -12.67 -8.00
CA TYR A 392 8.58 -14.12 -7.98
C TYR A 392 10.05 -14.55 -8.15
N ASP A 393 10.79 -13.95 -9.08
CA ASP A 393 12.22 -14.24 -9.27
C ASP A 393 13.08 -13.84 -8.06
N LEU A 394 12.74 -12.73 -7.39
CA LEU A 394 13.36 -12.34 -6.12
C LEU A 394 13.12 -13.38 -5.03
N MET A 395 11.88 -13.87 -4.89
CA MET A 395 11.55 -14.92 -3.93
C MET A 395 12.32 -16.21 -4.22
N VAL A 396 12.39 -16.67 -5.48
CA VAL A 396 13.15 -17.89 -5.81
C VAL A 396 14.65 -17.73 -5.56
N THR A 397 15.19 -16.53 -5.79
CA THR A 397 16.62 -16.23 -5.64
C THR A 397 17.03 -16.13 -4.18
N TYR A 398 16.32 -15.33 -3.38
CA TYR A 398 16.68 -15.01 -1.99
C TYR A 398 15.75 -15.70 -1.02
N GLU A 399 16.30 -16.46 -0.07
CA GLU A 399 15.51 -17.31 0.83
C GLU A 399 14.58 -16.51 1.76
N ASN A 400 14.99 -15.31 2.16
CA ASN A 400 14.24 -14.48 3.12
C ASN A 400 13.36 -13.40 2.47
N VAL A 401 13.03 -13.54 1.18
CA VAL A 401 12.08 -12.66 0.48
C VAL A 401 10.67 -13.27 0.48
N TYR A 402 9.73 -12.48 0.97
CA TYR A 402 8.30 -12.79 1.07
C TYR A 402 7.50 -11.85 0.18
N ALA A 403 6.25 -12.23 -0.08
CA ALA A 403 5.24 -11.34 -0.64
C ALA A 403 3.92 -11.56 0.09
N ASP A 404 3.11 -10.51 0.23
CA ASP A 404 1.72 -10.65 0.67
C ASP A 404 0.77 -10.46 -0.51
N ILE A 405 -0.46 -10.94 -0.33
CA ILE A 405 -1.53 -10.84 -1.35
C ILE A 405 -2.49 -9.68 -1.08
N SER A 406 -2.12 -8.76 -0.19
CA SER A 406 -2.95 -7.59 0.11
C SER A 406 -3.14 -6.77 -1.16
N TYR A 407 -4.30 -6.15 -1.33
CA TYR A 407 -4.68 -5.46 -2.58
C TYR A 407 -4.87 -6.34 -3.83
N VAL A 408 -4.34 -7.58 -3.91
CA VAL A 408 -4.72 -8.56 -4.97
C VAL A 408 -6.05 -9.24 -4.64
N LEU A 409 -6.30 -9.43 -3.34
CA LEU A 409 -7.43 -10.14 -2.75
C LEU A 409 -8.84 -9.72 -3.24
N PHE A 410 -9.03 -8.45 -3.63
CA PHE A 410 -10.34 -7.99 -4.12
C PHE A 410 -10.65 -8.46 -5.54
N ASN A 411 -9.63 -8.86 -6.30
CA ASN A 411 -9.79 -9.29 -7.69
C ASN A 411 -9.83 -10.82 -7.77
N GLU A 412 -11.03 -11.38 -7.63
CA GLU A 412 -11.25 -12.84 -7.64
C GLU A 412 -10.75 -13.53 -8.92
N LYS A 413 -10.61 -12.79 -10.03
CA LYS A 413 -10.02 -13.30 -11.28
C LYS A 413 -8.57 -13.79 -11.09
N MET A 414 -7.87 -13.29 -10.07
CA MET A 414 -6.48 -13.63 -9.78
C MET A 414 -6.35 -14.90 -8.92
N TYR A 415 -7.45 -15.40 -8.33
CA TYR A 415 -7.42 -16.54 -7.42
C TYR A 415 -6.87 -17.84 -8.05
N PRO A 416 -7.18 -18.18 -9.32
CA PRO A 416 -6.58 -19.35 -9.96
C PRO A 416 -5.05 -19.28 -10.03
N LEU A 417 -4.49 -18.14 -10.44
CA LEU A 417 -3.04 -17.94 -10.50
C LEU A 417 -2.41 -17.96 -9.10
N LEU A 418 -3.08 -17.35 -8.11
CA LEU A 418 -2.63 -17.42 -6.72
C LEU A 418 -2.58 -18.87 -6.24
N LYS A 419 -3.63 -19.65 -6.47
CA LYS A 419 -3.68 -21.06 -6.09
C LYS A 419 -2.58 -21.87 -6.77
N PHE A 420 -2.28 -21.58 -8.03
CA PHE A 420 -1.15 -22.16 -8.76
C PHE A 420 0.20 -21.79 -8.12
N ILE A 421 0.42 -20.54 -7.73
CA ILE A 421 1.63 -20.11 -6.99
C ILE A 421 1.73 -20.80 -5.63
N LEU A 422 0.62 -20.98 -4.91
CA LEU A 422 0.61 -21.64 -3.59
C LEU A 422 0.86 -23.14 -3.64
N GLN A 423 0.87 -23.75 -4.83
CA GLN A 423 1.29 -25.12 -5.05
C GLN A 423 2.78 -25.25 -5.35
N ASP A 424 3.46 -24.14 -5.65
CA ASP A 424 4.88 -24.14 -6.00
C ASP A 424 5.78 -24.25 -4.75
N PRO A 425 6.54 -25.36 -4.58
CA PRO A 425 7.41 -25.53 -3.43
C PRO A 425 8.48 -24.45 -3.32
N LYS A 426 8.87 -23.80 -4.43
CA LYS A 426 9.88 -22.74 -4.43
C LYS A 426 9.43 -21.54 -3.60
N VAL A 427 8.14 -21.17 -3.62
CA VAL A 427 7.68 -19.88 -3.06
C VAL A 427 6.50 -19.98 -2.09
N LYS A 428 5.74 -21.09 -2.07
CA LYS A 428 4.50 -21.21 -1.28
C LYS A 428 4.66 -20.92 0.20
N HIS A 429 5.85 -21.16 0.77
CA HIS A 429 6.16 -20.93 2.18
C HIS A 429 6.44 -19.46 2.52
N ARG A 430 6.41 -18.57 1.53
CA ARG A 430 6.79 -17.16 1.63
C ARG A 430 5.71 -16.21 1.09
N VAL A 431 4.51 -16.74 0.87
CA VAL A 431 3.31 -15.95 0.56
C VAL A 431 2.52 -15.73 1.85
N LEU A 432 2.19 -14.47 2.16
CA LEU A 432 1.51 -14.08 3.40
C LEU A 432 0.10 -13.58 3.13
N PHE A 433 -0.84 -13.91 4.02
CA PHE A 433 -2.17 -13.30 4.03
C PHE A 433 -2.08 -11.88 4.59
N GLY A 434 -2.70 -10.93 3.89
CA GLY A 434 -2.83 -9.54 4.33
C GLY A 434 -3.95 -8.86 3.55
N THR A 435 -4.62 -7.86 4.11
CA THR A 435 -5.77 -7.22 3.44
C THR A 435 -5.53 -5.77 3.02
N ASP A 436 -4.52 -5.11 3.55
CA ASP A 436 -4.32 -3.66 3.43
C ASP A 436 -5.55 -2.89 3.95
N TYR A 437 -6.13 -3.40 5.05
CA TYR A 437 -7.23 -2.74 5.76
C TYR A 437 -6.79 -1.36 6.26
N TYR A 438 -7.62 -0.32 6.28
CA TYR A 438 -8.95 -0.19 5.68
C TYR A 438 -8.87 0.39 4.27
N MET A 439 -7.68 0.52 3.68
CA MET A 439 -7.46 1.14 2.39
C MET A 439 -8.13 0.38 1.25
N VAL A 440 -8.23 -0.95 1.35
CA VAL A 440 -8.96 -1.81 0.38
C VAL A 440 -10.48 -1.85 0.64
N SER A 441 -10.96 -1.42 1.82
CA SER A 441 -12.39 -1.48 2.18
C SER A 441 -13.34 -0.64 1.31
N GLN A 442 -12.78 0.09 0.34
CA GLN A 442 -13.50 0.85 -0.69
C GLN A 442 -13.92 -0.03 -1.88
N LYS A 443 -13.28 -1.20 -2.04
CA LYS A 443 -13.56 -2.16 -3.10
C LYS A 443 -14.55 -3.21 -2.59
N ASN A 444 -14.24 -3.87 -1.48
CA ASN A 444 -15.08 -4.88 -0.83
C ASN A 444 -14.97 -4.73 0.70
N THR A 445 -15.90 -5.31 1.45
CA THR A 445 -15.79 -5.29 2.92
C THR A 445 -14.67 -6.23 3.39
N GLU A 446 -14.06 -5.94 4.54
CA GLU A 446 -13.02 -6.81 5.13
C GLU A 446 -13.51 -8.25 5.30
N LYS A 447 -14.78 -8.40 5.72
CA LYS A 447 -15.45 -9.68 5.90
C LYS A 447 -15.54 -10.48 4.59
N GLU A 448 -15.90 -9.81 3.51
CA GLU A 448 -16.04 -10.43 2.19
C GLU A 448 -14.69 -10.84 1.61
N LEU A 449 -13.66 -9.98 1.71
CA LEU A 449 -12.31 -10.27 1.23
C LEU A 449 -11.75 -11.56 1.85
N TYR A 450 -11.83 -11.68 3.18
CA TYR A 450 -11.27 -12.86 3.85
C TYR A 450 -12.10 -14.12 3.57
N HIS A 451 -13.44 -14.04 3.55
CA HIS A 451 -14.29 -15.21 3.32
C HIS A 451 -14.20 -15.73 1.89
N ASN A 452 -14.21 -14.85 0.89
CA ASN A 452 -14.18 -15.26 -0.52
C ASN A 452 -12.86 -15.96 -0.84
N LEU A 453 -11.73 -15.41 -0.39
CA LEU A 453 -10.43 -16.04 -0.57
C LEU A 453 -10.35 -17.39 0.15
N ARG A 454 -10.74 -17.44 1.44
CA ARG A 454 -10.69 -18.67 2.23
C ARG A 454 -11.56 -19.76 1.63
N GLY A 455 -12.77 -19.42 1.16
CA GLY A 455 -13.66 -20.34 0.47
C GLY A 455 -13.07 -20.90 -0.82
N TYR A 456 -12.37 -20.09 -1.61
CA TYR A 456 -11.76 -20.52 -2.87
C TYR A 456 -10.48 -21.37 -2.69
N LEU A 457 -9.60 -20.95 -1.77
CA LEU A 457 -8.36 -21.66 -1.48
C LEU A 457 -8.60 -22.98 -0.74
N GLY A 458 -9.61 -23.01 0.14
CA GLY A 458 -9.80 -24.07 1.11
C GLY A 458 -8.91 -23.87 2.36
N GLU A 459 -9.23 -24.60 3.42
CA GLU A 459 -8.60 -24.40 4.75
C GLU A 459 -7.09 -24.65 4.73
N SER A 460 -6.59 -25.67 4.02
CA SER A 460 -5.17 -26.03 4.04
C SER A 460 -4.27 -24.94 3.46
N LEU A 461 -4.62 -24.41 2.28
CA LEU A 461 -3.88 -23.33 1.63
C LEU A 461 -4.07 -21.99 2.36
N PHE A 462 -5.26 -21.74 2.90
CA PHE A 462 -5.50 -20.55 3.70
C PHE A 462 -4.68 -20.58 5.00
N GLU A 463 -4.64 -21.71 5.70
CA GLU A 463 -3.82 -21.89 6.91
C GLU A 463 -2.32 -21.76 6.60
N LEU A 464 -1.85 -22.23 5.45
CA LEU A 464 -0.46 -22.02 5.01
C LEU A 464 -0.08 -20.53 5.03
N ILE A 465 -0.87 -19.68 4.38
CA ILE A 465 -0.56 -18.24 4.22
C ILE A 465 -0.99 -17.38 5.41
N SER A 466 -1.93 -17.83 6.22
CA SER A 466 -2.48 -17.08 7.37
C SER A 466 -2.01 -17.59 8.73
N TYR A 467 -1.31 -18.72 8.80
CA TYR A 467 -0.77 -19.24 10.06
C TYR A 467 0.70 -19.65 9.91
N HIS A 468 1.00 -20.63 9.05
CA HIS A 468 2.35 -21.20 8.99
C HIS A 468 3.41 -20.20 8.49
N ASN A 469 3.18 -19.57 7.35
CA ASN A 469 4.14 -18.62 6.79
C ASN A 469 4.31 -17.36 7.66
N PRO A 470 3.24 -16.75 8.20
CA PRO A 470 3.34 -15.63 9.14
C PRO A 470 4.18 -15.94 10.37
N LYS A 471 4.08 -17.13 10.97
CA LYS A 471 4.90 -17.50 12.13
C LYS A 471 6.40 -17.43 11.81
N THR A 472 6.82 -17.99 10.68
CA THR A 472 8.22 -17.95 10.24
C THR A 472 8.67 -16.52 9.93
N TYR A 473 7.81 -15.76 9.24
CA TYR A 473 8.09 -14.37 8.88
C TYR A 473 8.24 -13.49 10.12
N LEU A 474 7.31 -13.56 11.07
CA LEU A 474 7.26 -12.70 12.24
C LEU A 474 8.25 -13.08 13.35
N SER A 475 8.75 -14.32 13.36
CA SER A 475 9.71 -14.75 14.38
C SER A 475 11.04 -14.00 14.26
N THR A 476 11.52 -13.46 15.37
CA THR A 476 12.83 -12.80 15.48
C THR A 476 13.77 -13.65 16.33
N LYS A 477 15.01 -13.22 16.54
CA LYS A 477 15.91 -13.85 17.52
C LYS A 477 15.40 -13.73 18.97
N TRP A 478 14.51 -12.77 19.24
CA TRP A 478 13.99 -12.49 20.59
C TRP A 478 12.63 -13.14 20.85
N LYS A 479 11.81 -13.32 19.80
CA LYS A 479 10.46 -13.85 19.93
C LYS A 479 10.14 -14.81 18.79
N VAL A 480 9.82 -16.05 19.16
CA VAL A 480 9.29 -17.06 18.25
C VAL A 480 7.77 -17.08 18.38
N TYR A 481 7.08 -16.95 17.24
CA TYR A 481 5.62 -16.90 17.18
C TYR A 481 4.99 -18.28 17.01
#